data_AF-B4FUE6-F1
#
_entry.id   AF-B4FUE6-F1
#
_cell.length_a   1.000
_cell.length_b   1.000
_cell.length_c   1.000
_cell.angle_alpha   90.00
_cell.angle_beta   90.00
_cell.angle_gamma   90.00
#
_symmetry.space_group_name_H-M   'P 1'
#
loop_
_entity.id
_entity.type
_entity.pdbx_description
1 polymer ?
#
loop_
_entity_poly.entity_id
_entity_poly.type
_entity_poly.pdbx_seq_one_letter_code
_entity_poly.pdbx_strand_id
1 'polypeptide(L)'
;MALRLSAPFLTSRFTPSQALAPRRRTRARSFSPSADARAACFKRPYTSVLIIPTGVGAAVGGFAGDALPVARAVAGVADCVISHPNVLNAAMLYWPMPNTLYVEGYALDRFAEGSWALQPVHQNKVGLVLDSGIEEDLRLRHLQIADATRASLGLPVVEYIVTDAPLEIKTWFDPRCGKSTGSVGNSDSLLRAVDALVKHSDVNAVAVVARFPDDDPEDSDCYREGKGVDLLAGVEAIISHLVVKEFKIPSAHAPAVLPPPLSPLVCPRSAAEEG
;
A
#
# COMPACT_ATOMS: atom_id res chain seq x y z
N MET A 1 36.34 16.04 -13.26
CA MET A 1 36.91 15.39 -12.06
C MET A 1 35.97 14.25 -11.70
N ALA A 2 36.29 13.02 -12.14
CA ALA A 2 35.40 11.87 -12.09
C ALA A 2 35.57 11.13 -10.76
N LEU A 3 34.53 11.12 -9.93
CA LEU A 3 34.46 10.28 -8.73
C LEU A 3 33.82 8.95 -9.12
N ARG A 4 34.66 7.91 -9.28
CA ARG A 4 34.23 6.51 -9.31
C ARG A 4 33.92 6.10 -7.88
N LEU A 5 32.65 5.87 -7.56
CA LEU A 5 32.26 5.18 -6.34
C LEU A 5 32.20 3.67 -6.63
N SER A 6 32.98 2.95 -5.84
CA SER A 6 33.23 1.50 -5.85
C SER A 6 32.00 0.66 -5.51
N ALA A 7 31.87 -0.50 -6.16
CA ALA A 7 30.88 -1.54 -5.83
C ALA A 7 31.23 -2.24 -4.51
N PRO A 8 30.25 -2.58 -3.65
CA PRO A 8 30.50 -3.48 -2.53
C PRO A 8 30.35 -4.93 -3.00
N PHE A 9 31.49 -5.61 -3.15
CA PHE A 9 31.58 -7.06 -3.14
C PHE A 9 31.49 -7.58 -1.71
N LEU A 10 30.77 -8.69 -1.48
CA LEU A 10 31.27 -9.87 -0.77
C LEU A 10 30.26 -11.03 -0.91
N THR A 11 30.63 -12.03 -1.68
CA THR A 11 29.95 -13.32 -1.78
C THR A 11 30.44 -14.22 -0.65
N SER A 12 29.63 -14.49 0.37
CA SER A 12 29.98 -15.47 1.39
C SER A 12 29.80 -16.89 0.83
N ARG A 13 30.89 -17.63 0.65
CA ARG A 13 30.83 -19.10 0.48
C ARG A 13 30.80 -19.74 1.86
N PHE A 14 29.62 -20.19 2.27
CA PHE A 14 29.45 -21.05 3.45
C PHE A 14 29.77 -22.49 3.06
N THR A 15 30.80 -23.08 3.66
CA THR A 15 31.09 -24.52 3.59
C THR A 15 30.65 -25.18 4.90
N PRO A 16 29.78 -26.21 4.89
CA PRO A 16 29.52 -26.99 6.10
C PRO A 16 30.61 -28.03 6.31
N SER A 17 31.19 -28.04 7.51
CA SER A 17 32.11 -29.07 8.00
C SER A 17 31.34 -30.34 8.40
N GLN A 18 31.87 -31.50 8.04
CA GLN A 18 31.41 -32.82 8.45
C GLN A 18 31.92 -33.16 9.86
N ALA A 19 31.08 -33.76 10.73
CA ALA A 19 31.31 -35.09 11.32
C ALA A 19 30.37 -35.45 12.52
N LEU A 20 29.83 -36.69 12.45
CA LEU A 20 29.56 -37.71 13.51
C LEU A 20 28.51 -37.40 14.62
N ALA A 21 27.62 -38.28 15.10
CA ALA A 21 27.40 -39.74 15.06
C ALA A 21 25.91 -40.06 15.47
N PRO A 22 25.41 -41.33 15.45
CA PRO A 22 23.97 -41.62 15.42
C PRO A 22 23.31 -41.66 16.81
N ARG A 23 22.18 -40.95 16.98
CA ARG A 23 21.33 -41.07 18.18
C ARG A 23 20.26 -42.15 18.02
N ARG A 24 20.18 -43.00 19.06
CA ARG A 24 19.27 -44.12 19.28
C ARG A 24 17.81 -43.85 18.87
N ARG A 25 17.22 -44.80 18.14
CA ARG A 25 15.78 -44.94 17.91
C ARG A 25 15.05 -45.17 19.24
N THR A 26 14.23 -44.21 19.65
CA THR A 26 13.15 -44.42 20.62
C THR A 26 11.87 -44.79 19.85
N ARG A 27 11.30 -45.96 20.15
CA ARG A 27 10.02 -46.45 19.63
C ARG A 27 8.91 -45.48 20.07
N ALA A 28 8.41 -44.65 19.15
CA ALA A 28 7.16 -43.93 19.37
C ALA A 28 5.98 -44.90 19.18
N ARG A 29 5.09 -44.96 20.18
CA ARG A 29 3.85 -45.73 20.15
C ARG A 29 2.97 -45.22 19.01
N SER A 30 2.45 -46.14 18.19
CA SER A 30 1.43 -45.83 17.20
C SER A 30 0.12 -45.47 17.92
N PHE A 31 -0.22 -44.19 17.93
CA PHE A 31 -1.60 -43.76 18.16
C PHE A 31 -2.37 -43.95 16.86
N SER A 32 -3.23 -44.97 16.80
CA SER A 32 -4.25 -45.09 15.78
C SER A 32 -5.50 -44.37 16.27
N PRO A 33 -5.98 -43.29 15.61
CA PRO A 33 -7.33 -42.84 15.82
C PRO A 33 -8.23 -43.60 14.84
N SER A 34 -8.84 -44.68 15.31
CA SER A 34 -10.13 -45.11 14.76
C SER A 34 -11.18 -44.13 15.26
N ALA A 35 -11.36 -43.04 14.52
CA ALA A 35 -12.53 -42.21 14.61
C ALA A 35 -12.98 -42.00 13.18
N ASP A 36 -14.20 -42.41 12.88
CA ASP A 36 -14.89 -42.16 11.61
C ASP A 36 -14.77 -40.68 11.25
N ALA A 37 -13.74 -40.35 10.46
CA ALA A 37 -13.66 -39.09 9.76
C ALA A 37 -14.76 -39.16 8.71
N ARG A 38 -15.96 -38.73 9.09
CA ARG A 38 -16.91 -38.20 8.12
C ARG A 38 -16.12 -37.21 7.27
N ALA A 39 -15.86 -37.60 6.03
CA ALA A 39 -15.17 -36.76 5.06
C ALA A 39 -15.82 -35.37 5.12
N ALA A 40 -15.02 -34.35 5.39
CA ALA A 40 -15.51 -32.99 5.44
C ALA A 40 -16.26 -32.70 4.13
N CYS A 41 -17.57 -32.49 4.26
CA CYS A 41 -18.42 -31.99 3.19
C CYS A 41 -17.72 -30.76 2.61
N PHE A 42 -17.51 -30.75 1.29
CA PHE A 42 -16.83 -29.69 0.53
C PHE A 42 -17.26 -28.29 0.99
N LYS A 43 -16.53 -27.70 1.95
CA LYS A 43 -16.67 -26.27 2.25
C LYS A 43 -16.06 -25.54 1.06
N ARG A 44 -16.91 -24.89 0.27
CA ARG A 44 -16.44 -23.96 -0.75
C ARG A 44 -15.69 -22.83 -0.03
N PRO A 45 -14.49 -22.44 -0.50
CA PRO A 45 -13.80 -21.29 0.06
C PRO A 45 -14.73 -20.07 0.07
N TYR A 46 -14.81 -19.39 1.21
CA TYR A 46 -15.59 -18.17 1.39
C TYR A 46 -14.69 -16.95 1.16
N THR A 47 -14.79 -16.39 -0.04
CA THR A 47 -14.15 -15.12 -0.40
C THR A 47 -15.12 -13.97 -0.17
N SER A 48 -14.70 -12.96 0.59
CA SER A 48 -15.46 -11.74 0.84
C SER A 48 -14.75 -10.53 0.26
N VAL A 49 -15.50 -9.59 -0.31
CA VAL A 49 -14.98 -8.28 -0.70
C VAL A 49 -15.40 -7.26 0.36
N LEU A 50 -14.45 -6.51 0.91
CA LEU A 50 -14.69 -5.40 1.84
C LEU A 50 -14.33 -4.09 1.13
N ILE A 51 -15.31 -3.21 1.01
CA ILE A 51 -15.13 -1.89 0.39
C ILE A 51 -15.57 -0.83 1.38
N ILE A 52 -14.69 0.13 1.61
CA ILE A 52 -15.03 1.36 2.33
C ILE A 52 -14.73 2.53 1.40
N PRO A 53 -15.74 3.25 0.89
CA PRO A 53 -15.50 4.32 -0.07
C PRO A 53 -14.63 5.43 0.54
N THR A 54 -13.51 5.71 -0.11
CA THR A 54 -12.57 6.76 0.27
C THR A 54 -13.17 8.16 0.01
N GLY A 55 -12.90 9.12 0.90
CA GLY A 55 -13.25 10.54 0.69
C GLY A 55 -14.74 10.89 0.81
N VAL A 56 -15.59 9.98 1.31
CA VAL A 56 -17.04 10.24 1.50
C VAL A 56 -17.48 10.38 2.96
N GLY A 57 -16.53 10.35 3.91
CA GLY A 57 -16.84 10.45 5.34
C GLY A 57 -17.61 9.23 5.87
N ALA A 58 -17.20 8.02 5.49
CA ALA A 58 -17.84 6.80 5.97
C ALA A 58 -17.85 6.73 7.51
N ALA A 59 -18.98 6.31 8.09
CA ALA A 59 -19.11 6.20 9.55
C ALA A 59 -18.07 5.24 10.17
N VAL A 60 -17.64 4.25 9.40
CA VAL A 60 -16.54 3.33 9.72
C VAL A 60 -15.60 3.23 8.53
N GLY A 61 -14.30 3.41 8.78
CA GLY A 61 -13.24 3.45 7.78
C GLY A 61 -13.16 4.77 7.00
N GLY A 62 -13.81 5.82 7.50
CA GLY A 62 -13.75 7.16 6.92
C GLY A 62 -12.48 7.95 7.28
N PHE A 63 -11.66 7.40 8.17
CA PHE A 63 -10.39 7.98 8.62
C PHE A 63 -9.31 6.90 8.49
N ALA A 64 -8.03 7.27 8.43
CA ALA A 64 -6.96 6.30 8.21
C ALA A 64 -7.04 5.10 9.19
N GLY A 65 -7.38 5.31 10.46
CA GLY A 65 -7.26 4.30 11.51
C GLY A 65 -8.43 3.33 11.70
N ASP A 66 -9.62 3.62 11.21
CA ASP A 66 -10.84 3.07 11.82
C ASP A 66 -11.50 1.92 11.05
N ALA A 67 -10.94 1.57 9.89
CA ALA A 67 -11.37 0.44 9.07
C ALA A 67 -10.79 -0.91 9.52
N LEU A 68 -9.57 -0.90 10.06
CA LEU A 68 -8.80 -2.11 10.32
C LEU A 68 -9.50 -3.12 11.27
N PRO A 69 -10.17 -2.71 12.37
CA PRO A 69 -10.91 -3.65 13.22
C PRO A 69 -12.03 -4.39 12.47
N VAL A 70 -12.72 -3.71 11.54
CA VAL A 70 -13.75 -4.34 10.69
C VAL A 70 -13.11 -5.34 9.74
N ALA A 71 -12.01 -4.96 9.08
CA ALA A 71 -11.30 -5.85 8.18
C ALA A 71 -10.83 -7.13 8.91
N ARG A 72 -10.34 -7.00 10.15
CA ARG A 72 -9.96 -8.14 10.99
C ARG A 72 -11.15 -9.03 11.37
N ALA A 73 -12.30 -8.44 11.68
CA ALA A 73 -13.51 -9.20 11.98
C ALA A 73 -13.97 -10.02 10.76
N VAL A 74 -13.95 -9.41 9.57
CA VAL A 74 -14.29 -10.10 8.31
C VAL A 74 -13.26 -11.19 7.99
N ALA A 75 -11.97 -10.90 8.14
CA ALA A 75 -10.89 -11.88 7.93
C ALA A 75 -10.93 -13.06 8.90
N GLY A 76 -11.55 -12.89 10.07
CA GLY A 76 -11.74 -13.98 11.05
C GLY A 76 -12.80 -15.01 10.64
N VAL A 77 -13.67 -14.68 9.69
CA VAL A 77 -14.74 -15.57 9.20
C VAL A 77 -14.60 -15.97 7.73
N ALA A 78 -13.79 -15.23 6.96
CA ALA A 78 -13.54 -15.48 5.54
C ALA A 78 -12.25 -16.26 5.31
N ASP A 79 -12.27 -17.15 4.31
CA ASP A 79 -11.06 -17.84 3.84
C ASP A 79 -10.15 -16.89 3.06
N CYS A 80 -10.74 -15.89 2.38
CA CYS A 80 -10.03 -14.82 1.68
C CYS A 80 -10.82 -13.51 1.77
N VAL A 81 -10.15 -12.41 2.07
CA VAL A 81 -10.72 -11.06 2.02
C VAL A 81 -10.06 -10.29 0.89
N ILE A 82 -10.85 -9.63 0.05
CA ILE A 82 -10.37 -8.70 -0.97
C ILE A 82 -10.74 -7.31 -0.51
N SER A 83 -9.77 -6.39 -0.46
CA SER A 83 -9.99 -5.02 -0.03
C SER A 83 -9.02 -4.07 -0.72
N HIS A 84 -9.27 -2.78 -0.61
CA HIS A 84 -8.34 -1.74 -1.06
C HIS A 84 -7.43 -1.27 0.10
N PRO A 85 -6.26 -0.66 -0.20
CA PRO A 85 -5.24 -0.36 0.81
C PRO A 85 -5.69 0.58 1.93
N ASN A 86 -6.61 1.52 1.68
CA ASN A 86 -6.99 2.51 2.71
C ASN A 86 -7.85 1.90 3.82
N VAL A 87 -8.35 0.67 3.65
CA VAL A 87 -9.04 -0.09 4.72
C VAL A 87 -8.05 -0.68 5.73
N LEU A 88 -6.81 -0.92 5.29
CA LEU A 88 -5.88 -1.84 5.95
C LEU A 88 -4.66 -1.13 6.52
N ASN A 89 -4.37 0.07 5.99
CA ASN A 89 -3.28 0.91 6.47
C ASN A 89 -3.86 2.05 7.29
N ALA A 90 -3.56 2.02 8.59
CA ALA A 90 -3.86 3.11 9.51
C ALA A 90 -2.72 4.13 9.50
N ALA A 91 -2.53 4.77 8.35
CA ALA A 91 -1.34 5.58 8.04
C ALA A 91 -0.05 4.78 8.31
N MET A 92 0.69 5.10 9.37
CA MET A 92 1.91 4.38 9.74
C MET A 92 1.66 3.03 10.40
N LEU A 93 0.45 2.78 10.88
CA LEU A 93 0.09 1.55 11.57
C LEU A 93 -0.37 0.50 10.56
N TYR A 94 0.54 -0.39 10.20
CA TYR A 94 0.27 -1.54 9.33
C TYR A 94 0.02 -2.81 10.14
N TRP A 95 -1.02 -3.57 9.79
CA TRP A 95 -1.29 -4.89 10.37
C TRP A 95 -1.38 -5.97 9.29
N PRO A 96 -0.41 -6.91 9.24
CA PRO A 96 -0.41 -7.95 8.22
C PRO A 96 -1.57 -8.94 8.47
N MET A 97 -2.36 -9.19 7.43
CA MET A 97 -3.38 -10.24 7.42
C MET A 97 -3.06 -11.25 6.31
N PRO A 98 -2.78 -12.53 6.64
CA PRO A 98 -2.28 -13.51 5.68
C PRO A 98 -3.33 -13.96 4.64
N ASN A 99 -4.62 -13.76 4.92
CA ASN A 99 -5.74 -14.12 4.06
C ASN A 99 -6.38 -12.89 3.39
N THR A 100 -5.66 -11.77 3.26
CA THR A 100 -6.18 -10.55 2.66
C THR A 100 -5.40 -10.15 1.40
N LEU A 101 -6.13 -9.87 0.32
CA LEU A 101 -5.61 -9.43 -0.98
C LEU A 101 -5.94 -7.96 -1.19
N TYR A 102 -4.91 -7.21 -1.58
CA TYR A 102 -4.99 -5.78 -1.86
C TYR A 102 -5.27 -5.56 -3.34
N VAL A 103 -6.34 -4.82 -3.62
CA VAL A 103 -6.76 -4.48 -4.98
C VAL A 103 -7.12 -3.00 -4.99
N GLU A 104 -6.52 -2.26 -5.91
CA GLU A 104 -6.84 -0.85 -6.12
C GLU A 104 -8.32 -0.70 -6.57
N GLY A 105 -8.95 0.42 -6.23
CA GLY A 105 -10.39 0.63 -6.41
C GLY A 105 -10.89 0.38 -7.83
N TYR A 106 -10.20 0.92 -8.85
CA TYR A 106 -10.57 0.67 -10.24
C TYR A 106 -10.40 -0.79 -10.64
N ALA A 107 -9.30 -1.44 -10.25
CA ALA A 107 -9.14 -2.88 -10.48
C ALA A 107 -10.27 -3.70 -9.82
N LEU A 108 -10.75 -3.26 -8.65
CA LEU A 108 -11.84 -3.91 -7.94
C LEU A 108 -13.17 -3.74 -8.66
N ASP A 109 -13.44 -2.55 -9.22
CA ASP A 109 -14.61 -2.30 -10.06
C ASP A 109 -14.59 -3.21 -11.30
N ARG A 110 -13.45 -3.28 -11.99
CA ARG A 110 -13.29 -4.15 -13.17
C ARG A 110 -13.41 -5.64 -12.84
N PHE A 111 -12.99 -6.04 -11.64
CA PHE A 111 -13.21 -7.40 -11.12
C PHE A 111 -14.69 -7.67 -10.84
N ALA A 112 -15.39 -6.75 -10.18
CA ALA A 112 -16.82 -6.85 -9.88
C ALA A 112 -17.69 -6.88 -11.14
N GLU A 113 -17.29 -6.15 -12.19
CA GLU A 113 -17.89 -6.17 -13.52
C GLU A 113 -17.65 -7.49 -14.29
N GLY A 114 -16.78 -8.37 -13.78
CA GLY A 114 -16.35 -9.60 -14.48
C GLY A 114 -15.43 -9.34 -15.68
N SER A 115 -14.94 -8.11 -15.84
CA SER A 115 -14.03 -7.74 -16.92
C SER A 115 -12.60 -8.22 -16.65
N TRP A 116 -12.16 -8.19 -15.39
CA TRP A 116 -10.84 -8.61 -14.95
C TRP A 116 -10.92 -9.78 -13.98
N ALA A 117 -9.86 -10.59 -13.93
CA ALA A 117 -9.64 -11.59 -12.90
C ALA A 117 -8.47 -11.14 -12.00
N LEU A 118 -8.49 -11.56 -10.74
CA LEU A 118 -7.42 -11.28 -9.78
C LEU A 118 -6.50 -12.48 -9.65
N GLN A 119 -5.19 -12.23 -9.73
CA GLN A 119 -4.16 -13.25 -9.54
C GLN A 119 -3.40 -12.96 -8.24
N PRO A 120 -3.55 -13.79 -7.20
CA PRO A 120 -2.73 -13.67 -6.00
C PRO A 120 -1.26 -13.89 -6.34
N VAL A 121 -0.39 -13.04 -5.80
CA VAL A 121 1.06 -13.16 -5.91
C VAL A 121 1.68 -13.25 -4.53
N HIS A 122 2.81 -13.93 -4.43
CA HIS A 122 3.55 -13.98 -3.16
C HIS A 122 4.17 -12.62 -2.83
N GLN A 123 4.70 -11.93 -3.84
CA GLN A 123 5.37 -10.65 -3.69
C GLN A 123 5.36 -9.87 -5.01
N ASN A 124 5.13 -8.56 -4.95
CA ASN A 124 5.24 -7.67 -6.10
C ASN A 124 6.64 -7.05 -6.16
N LYS A 125 7.22 -6.97 -7.35
CA LYS A 125 8.39 -6.16 -7.68
C LYS A 125 7.94 -4.72 -7.93
N VAL A 126 8.32 -3.84 -7.00
CA VAL A 126 7.76 -2.48 -6.91
C VAL A 126 8.71 -1.48 -7.53
N GLY A 127 8.20 -0.66 -8.45
CA GLY A 127 8.86 0.56 -8.92
C GLY A 127 8.36 1.79 -8.14
N LEU A 128 9.26 2.74 -7.86
CA LEU A 128 8.94 3.97 -7.15
C LEU A 128 8.95 5.17 -8.10
N VAL A 129 7.85 5.90 -8.20
CA VAL A 129 7.79 7.19 -8.91
C VAL A 129 7.84 8.31 -7.88
N LEU A 130 8.75 9.27 -8.07
CA LEU A 130 8.85 10.47 -7.26
C LEU A 130 8.50 11.67 -8.13
N ASP A 131 7.56 12.49 -7.70
CA ASP A 131 7.26 13.75 -8.36
C ASP A 131 8.47 14.71 -8.30
N SER A 132 8.84 15.30 -9.44
CA SER A 132 9.90 16.31 -9.53
C SER A 132 9.57 17.60 -8.80
N GLY A 133 8.29 17.84 -8.47
CA GLY A 133 7.85 18.94 -7.60
C GLY A 133 8.24 18.78 -6.13
N ILE A 134 8.69 17.59 -5.69
CA ILE A 134 9.08 17.35 -4.30
C ILE A 134 10.43 18.03 -4.01
N GLU A 135 10.51 18.76 -2.90
CA GLU A 135 11.72 19.40 -2.40
C GLU A 135 12.83 18.37 -2.13
N GLU A 136 14.10 18.77 -2.29
CA GLU A 136 15.22 17.83 -2.21
C GLU A 136 15.30 17.06 -0.90
N ASP A 137 15.10 17.75 0.23
CA ASP A 137 15.12 17.15 1.57
C ASP A 137 13.95 16.20 1.79
N LEU A 138 12.76 16.55 1.30
CA LEU A 138 11.57 15.70 1.41
C LEU A 138 11.70 14.45 0.53
N ARG A 139 12.22 14.62 -0.69
CA ARG A 139 12.55 13.52 -1.60
C ARG A 139 13.57 12.56 -0.98
N LEU A 140 14.60 13.09 -0.31
CA LEU A 140 15.59 12.28 0.38
C LEU A 140 14.96 11.44 1.51
N ARG A 141 14.00 12.01 2.27
CA ARG A 141 13.26 11.26 3.29
C ARG A 141 12.48 10.09 2.69
N HIS A 142 11.78 10.29 1.57
CA HIS A 142 11.06 9.20 0.90
C HIS A 142 11.99 8.11 0.36
N LEU A 143 13.17 8.48 -0.15
CA LEU A 143 14.19 7.50 -0.55
C LEU A 143 14.72 6.70 0.65
N GLN A 144 14.98 7.35 1.78
CA GLN A 144 15.37 6.68 3.03
C GLN A 144 14.28 5.74 3.55
N ILE A 145 13.01 6.12 3.43
CA ILE A 145 11.87 5.25 3.75
C ILE A 145 11.87 4.04 2.81
N ALA A 146 12.05 4.23 1.51
CA ALA A 146 12.13 3.11 0.55
C ALA A 146 13.27 2.14 0.92
N ASP A 147 14.46 2.65 1.25
CA ASP A 147 15.57 1.84 1.74
C ASP A 147 15.27 1.12 3.05
N ALA A 148 14.58 1.78 3.99
CA ALA A 148 14.13 1.17 5.24
C ALA A 148 13.13 0.04 4.99
N THR A 149 12.18 0.21 4.06
CA THR A 149 11.24 -0.89 3.72
C THR A 149 11.96 -2.09 3.10
N ARG A 150 13.00 -1.86 2.27
CA ARG A 150 13.84 -2.93 1.73
C ARG A 150 14.58 -3.66 2.85
N ALA A 151 15.20 -2.92 3.77
CA ALA A 151 16.04 -3.46 4.83
C ALA A 151 15.23 -4.16 5.95
N SER A 152 14.11 -3.57 6.36
CA SER A 152 13.34 -4.03 7.52
C SER A 152 12.16 -4.94 7.16
N LEU A 153 11.51 -4.70 6.02
CA LEU A 153 10.34 -5.46 5.59
C LEU A 153 10.65 -6.46 4.46
N GLY A 154 11.84 -6.37 3.85
CA GLY A 154 12.22 -7.23 2.73
C GLY A 154 11.43 -6.98 1.45
N LEU A 155 10.83 -5.78 1.30
CA LEU A 155 10.06 -5.44 0.10
C LEU A 155 10.99 -5.20 -1.09
N PRO A 156 10.68 -5.70 -2.30
CA PRO A 156 11.58 -5.62 -3.44
C PRO A 156 11.24 -4.35 -4.23
N VAL A 157 11.56 -3.20 -3.64
CA VAL A 157 11.53 -1.89 -4.30
C VAL A 157 12.77 -1.78 -5.17
N VAL A 158 12.68 -2.04 -6.47
CA VAL A 158 13.86 -2.33 -7.31
C VAL A 158 14.48 -1.11 -7.97
N GLU A 159 13.69 -0.10 -8.28
CA GLU A 159 14.13 1.09 -9.01
C GLU A 159 13.21 2.26 -8.66
N TYR A 160 13.76 3.47 -8.73
CA TYR A 160 12.97 4.69 -8.67
C TYR A 160 13.21 5.55 -9.90
N ILE A 161 12.21 6.34 -10.27
CA ILE A 161 12.29 7.35 -11.33
C ILE A 161 11.69 8.64 -10.81
N VAL A 162 12.21 9.77 -11.29
CA VAL A 162 11.64 11.09 -11.04
C VAL A 162 10.85 11.52 -12.26
N THR A 163 9.66 12.10 -12.07
CA THR A 163 8.85 12.62 -13.19
C THR A 163 9.60 13.72 -13.96
N ASP A 164 9.35 13.85 -15.27
CA ASP A 164 10.03 14.85 -16.10
C ASP A 164 9.44 16.26 -15.98
N ALA A 165 8.27 16.39 -15.34
CA ALA A 165 7.63 17.63 -14.96
C ALA A 165 6.90 17.48 -13.60
N PRO A 166 6.74 18.55 -12.81
CA PRO A 166 6.00 18.51 -11.56
C PRO A 166 4.56 18.08 -11.79
N LEU A 167 3.96 17.25 -10.94
CA LEU A 167 2.60 16.76 -11.17
C LEU A 167 1.53 17.85 -10.99
N GLU A 168 1.86 18.95 -10.30
CA GLU A 168 0.98 20.10 -10.06
C GLU A 168 -0.37 19.69 -9.45
N ILE A 169 -0.29 18.98 -8.31
CA ILE A 169 -1.48 18.52 -7.60
C ILE A 169 -2.26 19.71 -7.03
N LYS A 170 -3.59 19.64 -7.19
CA LYS A 170 -4.55 20.55 -6.55
C LYS A 170 -5.63 19.73 -5.88
N THR A 171 -5.98 20.10 -4.65
CA THR A 171 -7.02 19.45 -3.84
C THR A 171 -8.11 20.47 -3.50
N TRP A 172 -9.37 20.02 -3.41
CA TRP A 172 -10.48 20.83 -2.91
C TRP A 172 -11.65 19.96 -2.44
N PHE A 173 -12.52 20.53 -1.60
CA PHE A 173 -13.79 19.93 -1.22
C PHE A 173 -14.89 20.32 -2.20
N ASP A 174 -15.67 19.36 -2.73
CA ASP A 174 -16.89 19.68 -3.50
C ASP A 174 -18.13 19.62 -2.60
N PRO A 175 -18.72 20.78 -2.22
CA PRO A 175 -19.87 20.83 -1.31
C PRO A 175 -21.15 20.23 -1.91
N ARG A 176 -21.24 20.05 -3.23
CA ARG A 176 -22.43 19.47 -3.87
C ARG A 176 -22.49 17.96 -3.69
N CYS A 177 -21.33 17.30 -3.63
CA CYS A 177 -21.27 15.85 -3.44
C CYS A 177 -20.74 15.44 -2.06
N GLY A 178 -20.22 16.39 -1.27
CA GLY A 178 -19.71 16.15 0.08
C GLY A 178 -18.42 15.33 0.10
N LYS A 179 -17.59 15.44 -0.94
CA LYS A 179 -16.38 14.64 -1.13
C LYS A 179 -15.16 15.50 -1.35
N SER A 180 -14.00 14.99 -0.94
CA SER A 180 -12.71 15.51 -1.40
C SER A 180 -12.44 15.10 -2.83
N THR A 181 -11.88 16.01 -3.61
CA THR A 181 -11.49 15.77 -5.00
C THR A 181 -10.34 16.68 -5.40
N GLY A 182 -9.90 16.60 -6.64
CA GLY A 182 -8.82 17.45 -7.12
C GLY A 182 -8.40 17.16 -8.55
N SER A 183 -7.19 17.60 -8.91
CA SER A 183 -6.62 17.39 -10.23
C SER A 183 -5.11 17.12 -10.18
N VAL A 184 -4.65 16.31 -11.13
CA VAL A 184 -3.24 16.13 -11.47
C VAL A 184 -2.99 16.93 -12.76
N GLY A 185 -2.15 17.97 -12.70
CA GLY A 185 -1.89 18.84 -13.85
C GLY A 185 -1.15 18.13 -14.98
N ASN A 186 0.05 17.61 -14.68
CA ASN A 186 0.92 16.94 -15.66
C ASN A 186 0.81 15.42 -15.57
N SER A 187 -0.42 14.87 -15.76
CA SER A 187 -0.67 13.43 -15.67
C SER A 187 0.11 12.59 -16.70
N ASP A 188 0.41 13.18 -17.85
CA ASP A 188 1.23 12.56 -18.88
C ASP A 188 2.68 12.31 -18.42
N SER A 189 3.23 13.19 -17.58
CA SER A 189 4.54 13.00 -16.94
C SER A 189 4.54 11.78 -16.02
N LEU A 190 3.49 11.60 -15.21
CA LEU A 190 3.29 10.41 -14.39
C LEU A 190 3.26 9.14 -15.25
N LEU A 191 2.44 9.13 -16.32
CA LEU A 191 2.30 7.96 -17.18
C LEU A 191 3.61 7.62 -17.90
N ARG A 192 4.38 8.61 -18.38
CA ARG A 192 5.72 8.37 -18.95
C ARG A 192 6.68 7.75 -17.95
N ALA A 193 6.69 8.25 -16.72
CA ALA A 193 7.54 7.72 -15.65
C ALA A 193 7.21 6.26 -15.33
N VAL A 194 5.92 5.93 -15.22
CA VAL A 194 5.46 4.55 -15.00
C VAL A 194 5.80 3.65 -16.18
N ASP A 195 5.53 4.09 -17.41
CA ASP A 195 5.83 3.33 -18.62
C ASP A 195 7.32 2.97 -18.71
N ALA A 196 8.20 3.91 -18.36
CA ALA A 196 9.63 3.67 -18.28
C ALA A 196 9.99 2.59 -17.26
N LEU A 197 9.46 2.65 -16.03
CA LEU A 197 9.69 1.61 -15.02
C LEU A 197 9.21 0.23 -15.46
N VAL A 198 8.02 0.16 -16.06
CA VAL A 198 7.46 -1.10 -16.55
C VAL A 198 8.33 -1.70 -17.65
N LYS A 199 8.79 -0.88 -18.61
CA LYS A 199 9.58 -1.34 -19.76
C LYS A 199 11.03 -1.68 -19.41
N HIS A 200 11.67 -0.89 -18.56
CA HIS A 200 13.11 -1.01 -18.29
C HIS A 200 13.41 -1.92 -17.11
N SER A 201 12.51 -1.95 -16.13
CA SER A 201 12.78 -2.55 -14.83
C SER A 201 11.89 -3.75 -14.56
N ASP A 202 10.95 -4.11 -15.45
CA ASP A 202 10.04 -5.27 -15.33
C ASP A 202 9.38 -5.30 -13.96
N VAL A 203 8.81 -4.16 -13.55
CA VAL A 203 8.04 -4.03 -12.31
C VAL A 203 6.60 -4.47 -12.55
N ASN A 204 5.99 -5.08 -11.53
CA ASN A 204 4.59 -5.51 -11.59
C ASN A 204 3.70 -4.80 -10.58
N ALA A 205 4.23 -3.79 -9.88
CA ALA A 205 3.46 -2.82 -9.09
C ALA A 205 4.22 -1.49 -9.00
N VAL A 206 3.52 -0.40 -8.75
CA VAL A 206 4.11 0.94 -8.64
C VAL A 206 3.64 1.66 -7.38
N ALA A 207 4.57 2.28 -6.67
CA ALA A 207 4.28 3.27 -5.63
C ALA A 207 4.57 4.67 -6.18
N VAL A 208 3.62 5.61 -6.05
CA VAL A 208 3.76 6.99 -6.50
C VAL A 208 3.82 7.91 -5.29
N VAL A 209 4.91 8.65 -5.14
CA VAL A 209 5.00 9.74 -4.16
C VAL A 209 4.86 11.04 -4.93
N ALA A 210 3.85 11.83 -4.59
CA ALA A 210 3.56 13.08 -5.29
C ALA A 210 3.59 14.28 -4.35
N ARG A 211 4.01 15.45 -4.83
CA ARG A 211 3.99 16.68 -4.02
C ARG A 211 2.57 17.22 -3.99
N PHE A 212 1.96 17.17 -2.81
CA PHE A 212 0.66 17.79 -2.58
C PHE A 212 0.86 19.25 -2.15
N PRO A 213 -0.13 20.15 -2.29
CA PRO A 213 -0.04 21.47 -1.65
C PRO A 213 0.04 21.31 -0.13
N ASP A 214 0.75 22.22 0.54
CA ASP A 214 0.71 22.29 2.00
C ASP A 214 -0.68 22.77 2.44
N ASP A 215 -1.24 22.13 3.47
CA ASP A 215 -2.58 22.41 3.95
C ASP A 215 -2.74 23.87 4.42
N ASP A 216 -3.89 24.48 4.08
CA ASP A 216 -4.38 25.62 4.85
C ASP A 216 -4.88 25.09 6.21
N PRO A 217 -4.44 25.67 7.34
CA PRO A 217 -4.69 25.13 8.68
C PRO A 217 -6.19 25.02 9.01
N GLU A 218 -7.03 25.91 8.47
CA GLU A 218 -8.48 25.89 8.72
C GLU A 218 -9.19 24.67 8.10
N ASP A 219 -8.68 24.14 6.98
CA ASP A 219 -9.29 23.03 6.24
C ASP A 219 -8.79 21.66 6.76
N SER A 220 -7.56 21.58 7.25
CA SER A 220 -6.95 20.35 7.81
C SER A 220 -7.44 20.03 9.22
N ASP A 221 -7.71 21.04 10.04
CA ASP A 221 -8.10 20.87 11.45
C ASP A 221 -9.43 20.13 11.61
N CYS A 222 -10.38 20.30 10.68
CA CYS A 222 -11.64 19.57 10.72
C CYS A 222 -11.39 18.06 10.70
N TYR A 223 -10.69 17.54 9.68
CA TYR A 223 -10.46 16.11 9.52
C TYR A 223 -9.63 15.54 10.67
N ARG A 224 -8.59 16.27 11.10
CA ARG A 224 -7.74 15.92 12.25
C ARG A 224 -8.55 15.79 13.54
N GLU A 225 -9.53 16.66 13.76
CA GLU A 225 -10.47 16.59 14.90
C GLU A 225 -11.56 15.52 14.76
N GLY A 226 -11.57 14.74 13.66
CA GLY A 226 -12.57 13.71 13.40
C GLY A 226 -13.85 14.26 12.74
N LYS A 227 -13.78 15.45 12.13
CA LYS A 227 -14.89 16.14 11.47
C LYS A 227 -14.60 16.29 9.97
N GLY A 228 -15.57 16.09 9.09
CA GLY A 228 -15.33 16.25 7.64
C GLY A 228 -14.55 15.08 7.03
N VAL A 229 -13.80 15.35 5.97
CA VAL A 229 -13.17 14.35 5.09
C VAL A 229 -11.71 14.70 4.81
N ASP A 230 -10.88 13.68 4.58
CA ASP A 230 -9.50 13.85 4.12
C ASP A 230 -9.49 14.50 2.72
N LEU A 231 -8.87 15.67 2.59
CA LEU A 231 -8.77 16.42 1.35
C LEU A 231 -7.79 15.81 0.33
N LEU A 232 -6.80 15.04 0.79
CA LEU A 232 -5.78 14.43 -0.05
C LEU A 232 -6.30 13.17 -0.74
N ALA A 233 -7.14 12.42 -0.02
CA ALA A 233 -7.73 11.14 -0.42
C ALA A 233 -8.36 11.12 -1.83
N GLY A 234 -8.95 12.24 -2.25
CA GLY A 234 -9.56 12.36 -3.58
C GLY A 234 -8.53 12.29 -4.71
N VAL A 235 -7.43 13.03 -4.61
CA VAL A 235 -6.39 13.04 -5.66
C VAL A 235 -5.53 11.80 -5.61
N GLU A 236 -5.27 11.27 -4.43
CA GLU A 236 -4.63 9.98 -4.23
C GLU A 236 -5.32 8.87 -5.02
N ALA A 237 -6.66 8.78 -4.92
CA ALA A 237 -7.47 7.85 -5.70
C ALA A 237 -7.35 8.11 -7.22
N ILE A 238 -7.27 9.37 -7.66
CA ILE A 238 -7.07 9.73 -9.07
C ILE A 238 -5.71 9.22 -9.57
N ILE A 239 -4.64 9.39 -8.80
CA ILE A 239 -3.27 8.97 -9.16
C ILE A 239 -3.24 7.45 -9.38
N SER A 240 -3.68 6.67 -8.40
CA SER A 240 -3.67 5.20 -8.53
C SER A 240 -4.61 4.74 -9.63
N HIS A 241 -5.79 5.35 -9.77
CA HIS A 241 -6.73 5.05 -10.85
C HIS A 241 -6.10 5.23 -12.23
N LEU A 242 -5.41 6.36 -12.47
CA LEU A 242 -4.75 6.64 -13.76
C LEU A 242 -3.73 5.54 -14.11
N VAL A 243 -2.89 5.16 -13.14
CA VAL A 243 -1.85 4.14 -13.33
C VAL A 243 -2.47 2.76 -13.59
N VAL A 244 -3.41 2.33 -12.75
CA VAL A 244 -4.03 1.01 -12.88
C VAL A 244 -4.82 0.90 -14.18
N LYS A 245 -5.53 1.96 -14.56
CA LYS A 245 -6.31 1.99 -15.80
C LYS A 245 -5.43 1.81 -17.04
N GLU A 246 -4.28 2.50 -17.08
CA GLU A 246 -3.39 2.47 -18.24
C GLU A 246 -2.56 1.18 -18.29
N PHE A 247 -1.91 0.81 -17.17
CA PHE A 247 -0.90 -0.24 -17.14
C PHE A 247 -1.39 -1.59 -16.62
N LYS A 248 -2.57 -1.64 -15.97
CA LYS A 248 -3.17 -2.86 -15.40
C LYS A 248 -2.28 -3.58 -14.38
N ILE A 249 -1.43 -2.82 -13.70
CA ILE A 249 -0.62 -3.28 -12.57
C ILE A 249 -1.08 -2.56 -11.30
N PRO A 250 -0.98 -3.18 -10.11
CA PRO A 250 -1.29 -2.52 -8.85
C PRO A 250 -0.54 -1.20 -8.67
N SER A 251 -1.24 -0.19 -8.14
CA SER A 251 -0.66 1.11 -7.81
C SER A 251 -1.03 1.50 -6.39
N ALA A 252 -0.05 2.06 -5.67
CA ALA A 252 -0.24 2.75 -4.41
C ALA A 252 0.25 4.20 -4.54
N HIS A 253 -0.26 5.08 -3.68
CA HIS A 253 0.11 6.49 -3.62
C HIS A 253 0.59 6.84 -2.22
N ALA A 254 1.36 7.92 -2.11
CA ALA A 254 1.66 8.60 -0.87
C ALA A 254 1.79 10.11 -1.12
N PRO A 255 1.23 10.97 -0.27
CA PRO A 255 1.40 12.40 -0.37
C PRO A 255 2.73 12.80 0.26
N ALA A 256 3.58 13.49 -0.50
CA ALA A 256 4.70 14.23 0.04
C ALA A 256 4.18 15.59 0.49
N VAL A 257 4.00 15.73 1.80
CA VAL A 257 3.58 16.94 2.50
C VAL A 257 4.56 17.25 3.62
N LEU A 258 4.65 18.52 4.01
CA LEU A 258 5.36 18.87 5.23
C LEU A 258 4.57 18.38 6.45
N PRO A 259 5.26 17.92 7.51
CA PRO A 259 4.58 17.56 8.74
C PRO A 259 3.76 18.74 9.25
N PRO A 260 2.45 18.56 9.51
CA PRO A 260 1.63 19.60 10.09
C PRO A 260 2.11 19.95 11.50
N PRO A 261 1.79 21.16 12.00
CA PRO A 261 2.08 21.51 13.38
C PRO A 261 1.38 20.55 14.35
N LEU A 262 2.03 20.31 15.50
CA LEU A 262 1.49 19.46 16.55
C LEU A 262 0.18 20.07 17.09
N SER A 263 -0.89 19.28 17.08
CA SER A 263 -2.17 19.65 17.68
C SER A 263 -2.48 18.78 18.92
N PRO A 264 -2.96 19.37 20.02
CA PRO A 264 -3.46 18.61 21.16
C PRO A 264 -4.87 18.03 20.91
N LEU A 265 -5.55 18.47 19.85
CA LEU A 265 -6.93 18.12 19.51
C LEU A 265 -6.97 17.21 18.28
N VAL A 266 -6.40 16.01 18.40
CA VAL A 266 -6.42 15.00 17.33
C VAL A 266 -7.37 13.87 17.70
N CYS A 267 -8.24 13.51 16.76
CA CYS A 267 -9.15 12.38 16.91
C CYS A 267 -8.36 11.06 16.92
N PRO A 268 -8.66 10.11 17.82
CA PRO A 268 -8.00 8.81 17.83
C PRO A 268 -8.09 8.03 16.50
N ARG A 269 -9.07 8.35 15.64
CA ARG A 269 -9.27 7.71 14.33
C ARG A 269 -8.32 8.22 13.24
N SER A 270 -7.76 9.42 13.38
CA SER A 270 -6.80 10.06 12.46
C SER A 270 -5.38 10.17 13.05
N ALA A 271 -5.22 10.03 14.37
CA ALA A 271 -3.95 10.26 15.07
C ALA A 271 -2.74 9.46 14.57
N ALA A 272 -2.94 8.36 13.85
CA ALA A 272 -1.87 7.58 13.26
C ALA A 272 -1.16 8.28 12.09
N GLU A 273 -1.74 9.37 11.56
CA GLU A 273 -1.16 10.23 10.52
C GLU A 273 -0.15 11.24 11.07
N GLU A 274 -0.03 11.39 12.39
CA GLU A 274 0.86 12.38 13.04
C GLU A 274 2.34 11.96 13.16
N GLY A 275 2.67 10.71 12.82
CA GLY A 275 3.98 10.11 13.14
C GLY A 275 5.06 10.21 12.05
#